data_AF-A0A348B4R0-F1
#
_entry.id   AF-A0A348B4R0-F1
#
_cell.length_a   1.000
_cell.length_b   1.000
_cell.length_c   1.000
_cell.angle_alpha   90.00
_cell.angle_beta   90.00
_cell.angle_gamma   90.00
#
_symmetry.space_group_name_H-M   'P 1'
#
loop_
_entity.id
_entity.type
_entity.pdbx_description
1 polymer ?
#
loop_
_entity_poly.entity_id
_entity_poly.type
_entity_poly.pdbx_seq_one_letter_code
_entity_poly.pdbx_strand_id
1 'polypeptide(L)'
;MISRKIIKRDIGRPTYVFNLTEEGKLYFSNSDSLTLMELLDYVKREGKGDIVIRFLKDRYKILYREYKEKLDKKKLDEKVEVLGKLRTSTGYMAEVRKIGNSFELIEFNCPIYRIASLFGEACSMERELFSKVLEADVENTHRQVNDSYLCRFIIRHRNGG
;
A
#
# COMPACT_ATOMS: atom_id res chain seq x y z
N MET A 1 17.91 7.21 -0.56
CA MET A 1 18.85 8.35 -0.46
C MET A 1 20.27 7.83 -0.26
N ILE A 2 21.23 8.27 -1.07
CA ILE A 2 22.62 7.85 -1.00
C ILE A 2 23.50 9.02 -0.55
N SER A 3 24.52 8.75 0.26
CA SER A 3 25.58 9.72 0.57
C SER A 3 26.75 9.48 -0.37
N ARG A 4 27.42 10.57 -0.75
CA ARG A 4 28.60 10.55 -1.63
C ARG A 4 29.81 11.06 -0.87
N LYS A 5 30.86 10.25 -0.80
CA LYS A 5 32.18 10.67 -0.30
C LYS A 5 33.20 10.59 -1.42
N ILE A 6 34.05 11.62 -1.52
CA ILE A 6 35.19 11.62 -2.44
C ILE A 6 36.38 11.08 -1.66
N ILE A 7 36.98 10.00 -2.14
CA ILE A 7 38.24 9.48 -1.61
C ILE A 7 39.34 9.90 -2.59
N LYS A 8 40.24 10.78 -2.13
CA LYS A 8 41.50 11.06 -2.82
C LYS A 8 42.48 9.94 -2.47
N ARG A 9 43.05 9.31 -3.49
CA ARG A 9 44.20 8.40 -3.38
C ARG A 9 45.44 9.15 -3.87
N ASP A 10 46.62 8.75 -3.41
CA ASP A 10 47.88 9.46 -3.72
C ASP A 10 48.24 9.49 -5.21
N ILE A 11 47.62 8.64 -6.04
CA ILE A 11 47.77 8.64 -7.50
C ILE A 11 46.41 8.36 -8.18
N GLY A 12 46.06 9.16 -9.19
CA GLY A 12 44.91 8.94 -10.08
C GLY A 12 43.67 9.81 -9.82
N ARG A 13 42.64 9.66 -10.68
CA ARG A 13 41.39 10.43 -10.60
C ARG A 13 40.64 10.10 -9.28
N PRO A 14 40.07 11.10 -8.57
CA PRO A 14 39.35 10.85 -7.33
C PRO A 14 38.21 9.83 -7.50
N THR A 15 38.10 8.90 -6.54
CA THR A 15 37.04 7.88 -6.55
C THR A 15 35.83 8.38 -5.79
N TYR A 16 34.64 8.20 -6.37
CA TYR A 16 33.38 8.44 -5.68
C TYR A 16 32.93 7.16 -4.99
N VAL A 17 32.77 7.22 -3.67
CA VAL A 17 32.15 6.14 -2.90
C VAL A 17 30.74 6.57 -2.56
N PHE A 18 29.78 5.73 -2.97
CA PHE A 18 28.38 5.88 -2.64
C PHE A 18 28.06 4.94 -1.50
N ASN A 19 27.50 5.47 -0.42
CA ASN A 19 26.98 4.67 0.68
C ASN A 19 25.48 4.90 0.81
N LEU A 20 24.75 3.90 1.28
CA LEU A 20 23.39 4.12 1.72
C LEU A 20 23.41 4.97 2.99
N THR A 21 22.60 6.02 3.00
CA THR A 21 22.25 6.72 4.24
C THR A 21 21.45 5.79 5.15
N GLU A 22 21.35 6.05 6.46
CA GLU A 22 20.49 5.26 7.34
C GLU A 22 19.04 5.21 6.84
N GLU A 23 18.52 6.35 6.37
CA GLU A 23 17.22 6.42 5.70
C GLU A 23 17.20 5.58 4.42
N GLY A 24 18.28 5.60 3.64
CA GLY A 24 18.48 4.75 2.47
C GLY A 24 18.47 3.26 2.79
N LYS A 25 19.04 2.82 3.92
CA LYS A 25 19.06 1.41 4.34
C LYS A 25 17.66 0.86 4.61
N LEU A 26 16.69 1.70 4.98
CA LEU A 26 15.29 1.27 5.14
C LEU A 26 14.63 0.87 3.81
N TYR A 27 15.15 1.35 2.68
CA TYR A 27 14.60 1.07 1.34
C TYR A 27 15.33 -0.03 0.58
N PHE A 28 16.50 -0.46 1.04
CA PHE A 28 17.28 -1.55 0.45
C PHE A 28 17.21 -2.74 1.38
N SER A 29 17.04 -3.95 0.82
CA SER A 29 16.77 -5.20 1.53
C SER A 29 17.58 -5.35 2.83
N ASN A 30 16.94 -5.00 3.95
CA ASN A 30 17.50 -5.13 5.28
C ASN A 30 16.98 -6.47 5.87
N SER A 31 17.84 -7.20 6.57
CA SER A 31 17.53 -8.50 7.20
C SER A 31 16.26 -8.46 8.06
N ASP A 32 15.93 -7.29 8.60
CA ASP A 32 14.72 -7.04 9.39
C ASP A 32 13.43 -7.42 8.64
N SER A 33 13.36 -7.12 7.34
CA SER A 33 12.20 -7.48 6.52
C SER A 33 12.01 -8.99 6.43
N LEU A 34 13.09 -9.76 6.27
CA LEU A 34 13.07 -11.21 6.26
C LEU A 34 12.62 -11.76 7.61
N THR A 35 13.21 -11.27 8.70
CA THR A 35 12.85 -11.69 10.07
C THR A 35 11.39 -11.36 10.40
N LEU A 36 10.86 -10.21 9.96
CA LEU A 36 9.45 -9.88 10.13
C LEU A 36 8.53 -10.82 9.32
N MET A 37 8.94 -11.24 8.13
CA MET A 37 8.20 -12.24 7.36
C MET A 37 8.19 -13.60 8.06
N GLU A 38 9.34 -14.05 8.59
CA GLU A 38 9.45 -15.27 9.38
C GLU A 38 8.58 -15.22 10.65
N LEU A 39 8.52 -14.06 11.31
CA LEU A 39 7.63 -13.85 12.45
C LEU A 39 6.16 -13.99 12.08
N LEU A 40 5.72 -13.43 10.94
CA LEU A 40 4.33 -13.57 10.47
C LEU A 40 3.99 -15.03 10.18
N ASP A 41 4.90 -15.79 9.57
CA ASP A 41 4.74 -17.23 9.33
C ASP A 41 4.66 -17.99 10.66
N TYR A 42 5.54 -17.68 11.61
CA TYR A 42 5.54 -18.26 12.94
C TYR A 42 4.21 -18.04 13.64
N VAL A 43 3.73 -16.80 13.70
CA VAL A 43 2.44 -16.45 14.32
C VAL A 43 1.28 -17.21 13.68
N LYS A 44 1.28 -17.35 12.34
CA LYS A 44 0.27 -18.13 11.63
C LYS A 44 0.34 -19.62 11.99
N ARG A 45 1.54 -20.21 12.00
CA ARG A 45 1.76 -21.63 12.34
C ARG A 45 1.35 -21.95 13.77
N GLU A 46 1.58 -21.04 14.70
CA GLU A 46 1.16 -21.16 16.10
C GLU A 46 -0.35 -20.96 16.32
N GLY A 47 -1.14 -20.78 15.25
CA GLY A 47 -2.59 -20.55 15.34
C GLY A 47 -2.96 -19.20 15.97
N LYS A 48 -2.02 -18.25 16.04
CA LYS A 48 -2.21 -16.93 16.66
C LYS A 48 -2.54 -15.83 15.66
N GLY A 49 -3.05 -16.19 14.48
CA GLY A 49 -3.37 -15.24 13.39
C GLY A 49 -4.32 -14.11 13.80
N ASP A 50 -5.21 -14.35 14.76
CA ASP A 50 -6.18 -13.36 15.25
C ASP A 50 -5.53 -12.08 15.82
N ILE A 51 -4.30 -12.16 16.34
CA ILE A 51 -3.58 -10.96 16.79
C ILE A 51 -3.25 -10.04 15.62
N VAL A 52 -2.85 -10.62 14.48
CA VAL A 52 -2.55 -9.89 13.25
C VAL A 52 -3.83 -9.28 12.68
N ILE A 53 -4.93 -10.05 12.68
CA ILE A 53 -6.24 -9.55 12.23
C ILE A 53 -6.72 -8.37 13.09
N ARG A 54 -6.58 -8.44 14.42
CA ARG A 54 -6.92 -7.32 15.31
C ARG A 54 -6.05 -6.09 15.05
N PHE A 55 -4.74 -6.27 14.91
CA PHE A 55 -3.83 -5.20 14.52
C PHE A 55 -4.25 -4.55 13.19
N LEU A 56 -4.59 -5.35 12.18
CA LEU A 56 -5.07 -4.83 10.89
C LEU A 56 -6.35 -4.03 11.05
N LYS A 57 -7.33 -4.49 11.83
CA LYS A 57 -8.55 -3.73 12.11
C LYS A 57 -8.23 -2.35 12.71
N ASP A 58 -7.33 -2.28 13.67
CA ASP A 58 -6.96 -1.01 14.30
C ASP A 58 -6.18 -0.10 13.36
N ARG A 59 -5.27 -0.66 12.55
CA ARG A 59 -4.60 0.04 11.46
C ARG A 59 -5.61 0.66 10.48
N TYR A 60 -6.60 -0.11 10.01
CA TYR A 60 -7.60 0.39 9.06
C TYR A 60 -8.54 1.44 9.67
N LYS A 61 -8.80 1.42 10.99
CA LYS A 61 -9.51 2.51 11.68
C LYS A 61 -8.72 3.82 11.68
N ILE A 62 -7.40 3.74 11.82
CA ILE A 62 -6.51 4.92 11.73
C ILE A 62 -6.55 5.46 10.29
N LEU A 63 -6.32 4.59 9.30
CA LEU A 63 -6.36 4.96 7.88
C LEU A 63 -7.72 5.56 7.47
N TYR A 64 -8.84 5.01 7.98
CA TYR A 64 -10.16 5.56 7.73
C TYR A 64 -10.28 7.02 8.17
N ARG A 65 -9.78 7.37 9.36
CA ARG A 65 -9.82 8.75 9.87
C ARG A 65 -8.99 9.68 9.00
N GLU A 66 -7.76 9.28 8.69
CA GLU A 66 -6.84 10.05 7.84
C GLU A 66 -7.41 10.28 6.43
N TYR A 67 -8.02 9.26 5.83
CA TYR A 67 -8.56 9.35 4.48
C TYR A 67 -9.86 10.15 4.48
N LYS A 68 -10.74 9.92 5.46
CA LYS A 68 -11.98 10.67 5.60
C LYS A 68 -11.71 12.17 5.69
N GLU A 69 -10.75 12.60 6.50
CA GLU A 69 -10.38 14.01 6.63
C GLU A 69 -9.96 14.63 5.28
N LYS A 70 -9.14 13.91 4.50
CA LYS A 70 -8.64 14.39 3.21
C LYS A 70 -9.67 14.36 2.08
N LEU A 71 -10.68 13.50 2.21
CA LEU A 71 -11.72 13.26 1.20
C LEU A 71 -13.05 13.96 1.54
N ASP A 72 -13.18 14.54 2.73
CA ASP A 72 -14.41 15.15 3.21
C ASP A 72 -14.92 16.26 2.26
N LYS A 73 -16.24 16.34 2.10
CA LYS A 73 -16.97 17.33 1.28
C LYS A 73 -16.59 17.37 -0.22
N LYS A 74 -15.88 16.36 -0.72
CA LYS A 74 -15.55 16.22 -2.15
C LYS A 74 -16.59 15.39 -2.89
N LYS A 75 -16.73 15.63 -4.20
CA LYS A 75 -17.51 14.75 -5.07
C LYS A 75 -16.75 13.44 -5.35
N LEU A 76 -17.45 12.40 -5.79
CA LEU A 76 -16.84 11.07 -5.95
C LEU A 76 -15.64 11.07 -6.90
N ASP A 77 -15.73 11.79 -8.02
CA ASP A 77 -14.64 11.98 -8.98
C ASP A 77 -13.38 12.55 -8.30
N GLU A 78 -13.53 13.65 -7.57
CA GLU A 78 -12.44 14.26 -6.81
C GLU A 78 -11.93 13.34 -5.70
N LYS A 79 -12.82 12.62 -5.01
CA LYS A 79 -12.45 11.68 -3.96
C LYS A 79 -11.57 10.55 -4.52
N VAL A 80 -11.92 9.98 -5.67
CA VAL A 80 -11.16 8.89 -6.29
C VAL A 80 -9.79 9.37 -6.75
N GLU A 81 -9.69 10.56 -7.34
CA GLU A 81 -8.40 11.16 -7.71
C GLU A 81 -7.49 11.40 -6.50
N VAL A 82 -8.03 11.97 -5.42
CA VAL A 82 -7.27 12.18 -4.18
C VAL A 82 -6.87 10.85 -3.56
N LEU A 83 -7.75 9.84 -3.56
CA LEU A 83 -7.42 8.51 -3.11
C LEU A 83 -6.24 7.93 -3.90
N GLY A 84 -6.27 7.99 -5.24
CA GLY A 84 -5.16 7.54 -6.09
C GLY A 84 -3.82 8.19 -5.70
N LYS A 85 -3.82 9.51 -5.45
CA LYS A 85 -2.62 10.24 -4.98
C LYS A 85 -2.12 9.73 -3.62
N LEU A 86 -3.04 9.47 -2.67
CA LEU A 86 -2.70 8.92 -1.36
C LEU A 86 -2.12 7.50 -1.44
N ARG A 87 -2.64 6.69 -2.36
CA ARG A 87 -2.16 5.34 -2.60
C ARG A 87 -0.77 5.34 -3.21
N THR A 88 -0.52 6.22 -4.19
CA THR A 88 0.81 6.40 -4.76
C THR A 88 1.82 6.89 -3.73
N SER A 89 1.47 7.86 -2.87
CA SER A 89 2.39 8.35 -1.84
C SER A 89 2.70 7.33 -0.75
N THR A 90 1.86 6.30 -0.59
CA THR A 90 2.05 5.19 0.34
C THR A 90 2.64 3.93 -0.31
N GLY A 91 3.11 4.04 -1.56
CA GLY A 91 3.88 3.00 -2.25
C GLY A 91 3.06 2.04 -3.09
N TYR A 92 1.74 2.24 -3.25
CA TYR A 92 0.90 1.33 -4.06
C TYR A 92 1.04 1.55 -5.58
N MET A 93 1.72 2.61 -6.02
CA MET A 93 1.88 2.97 -7.43
C MET A 93 0.53 2.95 -8.15
N ALA A 94 -0.36 3.86 -7.76
CA ALA A 94 -1.75 3.82 -8.15
C ALA A 94 -2.05 4.71 -9.36
N GLU A 95 -2.94 4.22 -10.23
CA GLU A 95 -3.55 4.95 -11.34
C GLU A 95 -5.06 5.00 -11.18
N VAL A 96 -5.66 6.12 -11.54
CA VAL A 96 -7.12 6.31 -11.57
C VAL A 96 -7.57 6.55 -13.00
N ARG A 97 -8.62 5.85 -13.43
CA ARG A 97 -9.24 6.02 -14.75
C ARG A 97 -10.75 6.17 -14.59
N LYS A 98 -11.34 7.09 -15.35
CA LYS A 98 -12.79 7.20 -15.47
C LYS A 98 -13.26 6.32 -16.62
N ILE A 99 -14.27 5.49 -16.36
CA ILE A 99 -14.85 4.53 -17.31
C ILE A 99 -16.38 4.72 -17.30
N GLY A 100 -16.87 5.54 -18.22
CA GLY A 100 -18.28 5.96 -18.26
C GLY A 100 -18.69 6.67 -16.96
N ASN A 101 -19.67 6.09 -16.25
CA ASN A 101 -20.16 6.56 -14.96
C ASN A 101 -19.48 5.89 -13.75
N SER A 102 -18.41 5.13 -13.98
CA SER A 102 -17.64 4.44 -12.94
C SER A 102 -16.18 4.91 -12.96
N PHE A 103 -15.45 4.51 -11.94
CA PHE A 103 -14.01 4.72 -11.85
C PHE A 103 -13.29 3.40 -11.66
N GLU A 104 -12.05 3.39 -12.09
CA GLU A 104 -11.11 2.30 -11.90
C GLU A 104 -9.92 2.84 -11.13
N LEU A 105 -9.58 2.18 -10.02
CA LEU A 105 -8.32 2.38 -9.30
C LEU A 105 -7.46 1.13 -9.53
N ILE A 106 -6.31 1.30 -10.16
CA ILE A 106 -5.31 0.25 -10.40
C ILE A 106 -4.13 0.50 -9.47
N GLU A 107 -3.64 -0.54 -8.82
CA GLU A 107 -2.43 -0.50 -8.00
C GLU A 107 -1.45 -1.54 -8.52
N PHE A 108 -0.29 -1.07 -9.01
CA PHE A 108 0.74 -1.95 -9.58
C PHE A 108 1.66 -2.55 -8.51
N ASN A 109 1.63 -2.00 -7.29
CA ASN A 109 2.37 -2.54 -6.16
C ASN A 109 1.45 -2.75 -4.96
N CYS A 110 1.62 -3.85 -4.23
CA CYS A 110 0.96 -4.10 -2.97
C CYS A 110 2.01 -4.14 -1.84
N PRO A 111 2.28 -3.00 -1.17
CA PRO A 111 3.18 -2.94 -0.01
C PRO A 111 2.84 -3.91 1.12
N ILE A 112 1.59 -4.38 1.20
CA ILE A 112 1.14 -5.36 2.20
C ILE A 112 1.03 -6.79 1.65
N TYR A 113 1.59 -7.08 0.46
CA TYR A 113 1.41 -8.36 -0.23
C TYR A 113 1.61 -9.57 0.68
N ARG A 114 2.72 -9.63 1.42
CA ARG A 114 3.00 -10.78 2.29
C ARG A 114 1.96 -10.96 3.40
N ILE A 115 1.51 -9.86 4.01
CA ILE A 115 0.45 -9.90 5.02
C ILE A 115 -0.85 -10.37 4.37
N ALA A 116 -1.20 -9.83 3.20
CA ALA A 116 -2.42 -10.20 2.48
C ALA A 116 -2.43 -11.66 2.01
N SER A 117 -1.28 -12.21 1.58
CA SER A 117 -1.15 -13.63 1.20
C SER A 117 -1.31 -14.57 2.39
N LEU A 118 -0.87 -14.15 3.58
CA LEU A 118 -1.03 -14.95 4.79
C LEU A 118 -2.41 -14.78 5.44
N PHE A 119 -2.96 -13.57 5.36
CA PHE A 119 -4.18 -13.11 6.03
C PHE A 119 -5.06 -12.37 5.00
N GLY A 120 -5.86 -13.12 4.24
CA GLY A 120 -6.65 -12.60 3.12
C GLY A 120 -7.66 -11.52 3.52
N GLU A 121 -8.01 -11.42 4.79
CA GLU A 121 -8.84 -10.37 5.37
C GLU A 121 -8.26 -8.97 5.16
N ALA A 122 -6.94 -8.82 5.02
CA ALA A 122 -6.30 -7.54 4.74
C ALA A 122 -6.85 -6.90 3.45
N CYS A 123 -6.97 -7.67 2.35
CA CYS A 123 -7.55 -7.20 1.10
C CYS A 123 -9.02 -6.80 1.26
N SER A 124 -9.79 -7.57 2.05
CA SER A 124 -11.20 -7.28 2.31
C SER A 124 -11.36 -5.97 3.10
N MET A 125 -10.52 -5.76 4.13
CA MET A 125 -10.53 -4.53 4.93
C MET A 125 -10.14 -3.30 4.10
N GLU A 126 -9.23 -3.45 3.15
CA GLU A 126 -8.85 -2.36 2.24
C GLU A 126 -10.00 -1.95 1.31
N ARG A 127 -10.66 -2.93 0.68
CA ARG A 127 -11.85 -2.66 -0.13
C ARG A 127 -12.95 -2.00 0.71
N GLU A 128 -13.16 -2.46 1.94
CA GLU A 128 -14.13 -1.88 2.86
C GLU A 128 -13.77 -0.44 3.26
N LEU A 129 -12.49 -0.18 3.53
CA LEU A 129 -11.97 1.18 3.75
C LEU A 129 -12.35 2.08 2.58
N PHE A 130 -12.06 1.67 1.34
CA PHE A 130 -12.40 2.46 0.14
C PHE A 130 -13.89 2.72 0.02
N SER A 131 -14.73 1.67 0.19
CA SER A 131 -16.19 1.85 0.15
C SER A 131 -16.68 2.84 1.20
N LYS A 132 -16.11 2.82 2.41
CA LYS A 132 -16.50 3.72 3.50
C LYS A 132 -16.07 5.17 3.29
N VAL A 133 -14.85 5.42 2.82
CA VAL A 133 -14.34 6.79 2.66
C VAL A 133 -14.88 7.47 1.39
N LEU A 134 -15.12 6.68 0.34
CA LEU A 134 -15.70 7.17 -0.90
C LEU A 134 -17.23 7.27 -0.82
N GLU A 135 -17.85 6.57 0.12
CA GLU A 135 -19.32 6.40 0.19
C GLU A 135 -19.88 5.80 -1.12
N ALA A 136 -19.09 4.90 -1.70
CA ALA A 136 -19.29 4.31 -3.02
C ALA A 136 -19.44 2.78 -2.91
N ASP A 137 -19.99 2.16 -3.95
CA ASP A 137 -19.83 0.72 -4.14
C ASP A 137 -18.43 0.46 -4.69
N VAL A 138 -17.71 -0.45 -4.05
CA VAL A 138 -16.32 -0.78 -4.39
C VAL A 138 -16.17 -2.27 -4.51
N GLU A 139 -15.91 -2.70 -5.74
CA GLU A 139 -15.67 -4.07 -6.13
C GLU A 139 -14.17 -4.23 -6.40
N ASN A 140 -13.55 -5.27 -5.86
CA ASN A 140 -12.16 -5.59 -6.14
C ASN A 140 -12.11 -6.78 -7.10
N THR A 141 -11.75 -6.52 -8.36
CA THR A 141 -11.85 -7.50 -9.46
C THR A 141 -10.56 -8.27 -9.68
N HIS A 142 -9.41 -7.70 -9.30
CA HIS A 142 -8.09 -8.33 -9.44
C HIS A 142 -7.30 -8.14 -8.16
N ARG A 143 -6.50 -9.15 -7.81
CA ARG A 143 -5.64 -9.16 -6.63
C ARG A 143 -4.30 -9.78 -6.98
N GLN A 144 -3.22 -9.15 -6.57
CA GLN A 144 -1.88 -9.73 -6.71
C GLN A 144 -1.73 -11.05 -5.93
N VAL A 145 -2.41 -11.18 -4.79
CA VAL A 145 -2.40 -12.42 -4.00
C VAL A 145 -3.12 -13.60 -4.69
N ASN A 146 -3.86 -13.33 -5.78
CA ASN A 146 -4.54 -14.33 -6.60
C ASN A 146 -3.94 -14.34 -8.03
N ASP A 147 -2.62 -14.29 -8.14
CA ASP A 147 -1.85 -14.40 -9.39
C ASP A 147 -2.12 -13.31 -10.46
N SER A 148 -2.68 -12.17 -10.06
CA SER A 148 -2.75 -11.00 -10.95
C SER A 148 -1.46 -10.16 -10.89
N TYR A 149 -1.13 -9.46 -11.96
CA TYR A 149 -0.02 -8.50 -11.97
C TYR A 149 -0.30 -7.22 -11.16
N LEU A 150 -1.56 -6.95 -10.82
CA LEU A 150 -2.01 -5.73 -10.17
C LEU A 150 -3.23 -5.97 -9.28
N CYS A 151 -3.51 -5.04 -8.38
CA CYS A 151 -4.81 -4.95 -7.72
C CYS A 151 -5.70 -3.97 -8.47
N ARG A 152 -6.98 -4.33 -8.71
CA ARG A 152 -7.93 -3.50 -9.45
C ARG A 152 -9.23 -3.33 -8.69
N PHE A 153 -9.65 -2.09 -8.51
CA PHE A 153 -10.92 -1.73 -7.87
C PHE A 153 -11.82 -1.00 -8.87
N ILE A 154 -13.06 -1.45 -8.99
CA ILE A 154 -14.11 -0.76 -9.72
C ILE A 154 -14.98 -0.04 -8.70
N ILE A 155 -15.14 1.27 -8.90
CA ILE A 155 -15.80 2.17 -7.97
C ILE A 155 -17.01 2.76 -8.70
N ARG A 156 -18.19 2.57 -8.11
CA ARG A 156 -19.46 3.05 -8.65
C ARG A 156 -20.17 3.88 -7.60
N HIS A 157 -20.98 4.84 -8.04
CA HIS A 157 -21.92 5.49 -7.11
C HIS A 157 -22.76 4.42 -6.42
N ARG A 158 -23.00 4.56 -5.12
CA ARG A 158 -24.02 3.73 -4.47
C ARG A 158 -25.34 4.03 -5.15
N ASN A 159 -25.98 3.00 -5.70
CA ASN A 159 -27.36 3.13 -6.12
C ASN A 159 -28.16 3.46 -4.86
N GLY A 160 -28.63 4.70 -4.75
CA GLY A 160 -29.59 5.06 -3.72
C GLY A 160 -30.83 4.20 -3.90
N GLY A 161 -31.25 3.53 -2.82
CA GLY A 161 -32.67 3.19 -2.68
C GLY A 161 -33.49 4.45 -2.48
#